data_AF-A0A956VUE2-F1
#
_entry.id   AF-A0A956VUE2-F1
#
_cell.length_a   1.000
_cell.length_b   1.000
_cell.length_c   1.000
_cell.angle_alpha   90.00
_cell.angle_beta   90.00
_cell.angle_gamma   90.00
#
_symmetry.space_group_name_H-M   'P 1'
#
loop_
_entity.id
_entity.type
_entity.pdbx_description
1 polymer ?
#
loop_
_entity_poly.entity_id
_entity_poly.type
_entity_poly.pdbx_seq_one_letter_code
_entity_poly.pdbx_strand_id
1 'polypeptide(L)'
;SADFDMVATAILIQRTSGGSLAPILSGVAKTIRDRHLFRAEVAALTSRERYSAIVLAGFPLLLTALLNLMLPETFGRLFTDPVGRMILAVALVADATGYFLIKRATRLEV
;
A
#
# COMPACT_ATOMS: atom_id res chain seq x y z
N SER A 1 8.74 -12.69 -19.01
CA SER A 1 7.76 -12.43 -17.92
C SER A 1 6.92 -13.68 -17.75
N ALA A 2 6.30 -13.91 -16.58
CA ALA A 2 5.51 -15.12 -16.32
C ALA A 2 4.41 -15.39 -17.37
N ASP A 3 3.79 -14.33 -17.91
CA ASP A 3 2.76 -14.48 -18.96
C ASP A 3 3.37 -14.96 -20.29
N PHE A 4 4.61 -14.58 -20.60
CA PHE A 4 5.34 -15.03 -21.79
C PHE A 4 5.69 -16.52 -21.68
N ASP A 5 6.09 -16.98 -20.50
CA ASP A 5 6.37 -18.39 -20.24
C ASP A 5 5.10 -19.25 -20.29
N MET A 6 3.97 -18.69 -19.83
CA MET A 6 2.66 -19.33 -19.92
C MET A 6 2.20 -19.49 -21.37
N VAL A 7 2.40 -18.47 -22.21
CA VAL A 7 2.13 -18.54 -23.67
C VAL A 7 3.08 -19.54 -24.35
N ALA A 8 4.38 -19.52 -24.04
CA ALA A 8 5.35 -20.46 -24.60
C ALA A 8 5.03 -21.92 -24.23
N THR A 9 4.63 -22.17 -22.99
CA THR A 9 4.22 -23.49 -22.50
C THR A 9 2.94 -23.96 -23.18
N ALA A 10 1.95 -23.09 -23.37
CA ALA A 10 0.72 -23.41 -24.10
C ALA A 10 1.02 -23.82 -25.55
N ILE A 11 1.93 -23.11 -26.23
CA ILE A 11 2.36 -23.43 -27.60
C ILE A 11 3.09 -24.80 -27.66
N LEU A 12 3.95 -25.09 -26.68
CA LEU A 12 4.68 -26.37 -26.58
C LEU A 12 3.74 -27.54 -26.31
N ILE A 13 2.80 -27.40 -25.37
CA ILE A 13 1.78 -28.42 -25.08
C ILE A 13 0.97 -28.71 -26.34
N GLN A 14 0.58 -27.66 -27.06
CA GLN A 14 -0.22 -27.85 -28.27
C GLN A 14 0.54 -28.54 -29.40
N ARG A 15 1.82 -28.19 -29.61
CA ARG A 15 2.68 -28.87 -30.59
C ARG A 15 2.83 -30.36 -30.30
N THR A 16 2.75 -30.76 -29.04
CA THR A 16 2.90 -32.16 -28.62
C THR A 16 1.60 -32.96 -28.75
N SER A 17 0.43 -32.30 -28.62
CA SER A 17 -0.88 -32.98 -28.58
C SER A 17 -1.67 -32.92 -29.91
N GLY A 18 -1.24 -32.14 -30.89
CA GLY A 18 -1.82 -32.10 -32.25
C GLY A 18 -3.24 -31.51 -32.38
N GLY A 19 -3.85 -31.02 -31.30
CA GLY A 19 -5.18 -30.39 -31.29
C GLY A 19 -5.18 -28.89 -31.59
N SER A 20 -6.35 -28.28 -31.78
CA SER A 20 -6.50 -26.84 -32.13
C SER A 20 -5.97 -25.87 -31.06
N LEU A 21 -4.99 -25.04 -31.44
CA LEU A 21 -4.40 -23.94 -30.62
C LEU A 21 -5.44 -22.93 -30.12
N ALA A 22 -6.53 -22.77 -30.85
CA ALA A 22 -7.51 -21.71 -30.60
C ALA A 22 -8.09 -21.78 -29.18
N PRO A 23 -8.67 -22.89 -28.70
CA PRO A 23 -9.23 -22.98 -27.34
C PRO A 23 -8.20 -22.78 -26.22
N ILE A 24 -6.98 -23.30 -26.32
CA ILE A 24 -5.96 -23.16 -25.26
C ILE A 24 -5.46 -21.71 -25.20
N LEU A 25 -5.18 -21.10 -26.37
CA LEU A 25 -4.74 -19.72 -26.44
C LEU A 25 -5.84 -18.75 -25.98
N SER A 26 -7.11 -19.03 -26.31
CA SER A 26 -8.26 -18.29 -25.78
C SER A 26 -8.39 -18.42 -24.26
N GLY A 27 -8.10 -19.60 -23.69
CA GLY A 27 -8.05 -19.80 -22.25
C GLY A 27 -6.96 -18.97 -21.57
N VAL A 28 -5.74 -19.00 -22.09
CA VAL A 28 -4.61 -18.20 -21.59
C VAL A 28 -4.88 -16.70 -21.73
N ALA A 29 -5.41 -16.26 -22.87
CA ALA A 29 -5.79 -14.87 -23.10
C ALA A 29 -6.85 -14.38 -22.11
N LYS A 30 -7.85 -15.24 -21.79
CA LYS A 30 -8.85 -14.96 -20.77
C LYS A 30 -8.21 -14.83 -19.39
N THR A 31 -7.37 -15.78 -18.98
CA THR A 31 -6.68 -15.72 -17.67
C THR A 31 -5.79 -14.49 -17.51
N ILE A 32 -5.08 -14.10 -18.57
CA ILE A 32 -4.26 -12.87 -18.57
C ILE A 32 -5.15 -11.64 -18.40
N ARG A 33 -6.27 -11.57 -19.14
CA ARG A 33 -7.22 -10.45 -19.04
C ARG A 33 -7.87 -10.36 -17.65
N ASP A 34 -8.28 -11.49 -17.10
CA ASP A 34 -8.88 -11.57 -15.76
C ASP A 34 -7.88 -11.11 -14.69
N ARG A 35 -6.60 -11.50 -14.81
CA ARG A 35 -5.53 -11.00 -13.92
C ARG A 35 -5.33 -9.49 -14.04
N HIS A 36 -5.35 -8.93 -15.25
CA HIS A 36 -5.22 -7.50 -15.44
C HIS A 36 -6.39 -6.72 -14.83
N LEU A 37 -7.62 -7.21 -15.01
CA LEU A 37 -8.81 -6.62 -14.40
C LEU A 37 -8.74 -6.68 -12.87
N PHE A 38 -8.37 -7.82 -12.30
CA PHE A 38 -8.19 -7.96 -10.86
C PHE A 38 -7.14 -6.99 -10.30
N ARG A 39 -5.98 -6.86 -10.96
CA ARG A 39 -4.94 -5.90 -10.55
C ARG A 39 -5.43 -4.45 -10.63
N ALA A 40 -6.19 -4.11 -11.67
CA ALA A 40 -6.76 -2.78 -11.82
C ALA A 40 -7.80 -2.49 -10.72
N GLU A 41 -8.63 -3.47 -10.36
CA GLU A 41 -9.61 -3.37 -9.29
C GLU A 41 -8.95 -3.21 -7.91
N VAL A 42 -7.94 -4.02 -7.60
CA VAL A 42 -7.13 -3.89 -6.38
C VAL A 42 -6.46 -2.51 -6.32
N ALA A 43 -5.81 -2.07 -7.41
CA ALA A 43 -5.18 -0.75 -7.45
C ALA A 43 -6.19 0.40 -7.24
N ALA A 44 -7.40 0.28 -7.80
CA ALA A 44 -8.47 1.25 -7.60
C ALA A 44 -8.97 1.27 -6.16
N LEU A 45 -9.19 0.11 -5.53
CA LEU A 45 -9.62 0.01 -4.13
C LEU A 45 -8.57 0.60 -3.19
N THR A 46 -7.31 0.22 -3.34
CA THR A 46 -6.27 0.69 -2.43
C THR A 46 -5.88 2.14 -2.69
N SER A 47 -6.11 2.69 -3.88
CA SER A 47 -5.91 4.12 -4.12
C SER A 47 -6.76 4.98 -3.17
N ARG A 48 -8.02 4.60 -2.92
CA ARG A 48 -8.93 5.30 -1.99
C ARG A 48 -8.47 5.17 -0.54
N GLU A 49 -8.08 3.97 -0.12
CA GLU A 49 -7.57 3.73 1.24
C GLU A 49 -6.25 4.44 1.49
N ARG A 50 -5.38 4.57 0.47
CA ARG A 50 -4.12 5.31 0.54
C ARG A 50 -4.34 6.76 0.96
N TYR A 51 -5.29 7.45 0.33
CA TYR A 51 -5.57 8.85 0.66
C TYR A 51 -6.08 9.01 2.09
N SER A 52 -6.98 8.12 2.52
CA SER A 52 -7.46 8.13 3.90
C SER A 52 -6.33 7.89 4.90
N ALA A 53 -5.43 6.96 4.62
CA ALA A 53 -4.27 6.67 5.47
C ALA A 53 -3.27 7.84 5.53
N ILE A 54 -3.02 8.55 4.42
CA ILE A 54 -2.16 9.75 4.40
C ILE A 54 -2.75 10.86 5.24
N VAL A 55 -4.06 11.13 5.12
CA VAL A 55 -4.75 12.15 5.92
C VAL A 55 -4.69 11.78 7.41
N LEU A 56 -4.93 10.52 7.74
CA LEU A 56 -4.88 10.03 9.13
C LEU A 56 -3.46 10.11 9.71
N ALA A 57 -2.43 9.79 8.90
CA ALA A 57 -1.03 9.91 9.31
C ALA A 57 -0.59 11.38 9.54
N GLY A 58 -1.24 12.35 8.89
CA GLY A 58 -1.01 13.77 9.14
C GLY A 58 -1.73 14.31 10.38
N PHE A 59 -2.71 13.58 10.92
CA PHE A 59 -3.56 14.03 12.02
C PHE A 59 -2.79 14.28 13.34
N PRO A 60 -1.86 13.42 13.78
CA PRO A 60 -1.07 13.66 14.99
C PRO A 60 -0.21 14.93 14.92
N LEU A 61 0.39 15.19 13.74
CA LEU A 61 1.18 16.39 13.49
C LEU A 61 0.31 17.65 13.55
N LEU A 62 -0.86 17.61 12.93
CA LEU A 62 -1.80 18.72 12.90
C LEU A 62 -2.36 19.02 14.30
N LEU A 63 -2.69 17.97 15.07
CA LEU A 63 -3.14 18.10 16.45
C LEU A 63 -2.04 18.67 17.35
N THR A 64 -0.80 18.22 17.20
CA THR A 64 0.36 18.74 17.94
C THR A 64 0.57 20.24 17.68
N ALA A 65 0.51 20.66 16.42
CA ALA A 65 0.62 22.07 16.05
C ALA A 65 -0.53 22.92 16.62
N LEU A 66 -1.76 22.42 16.55
CA LEU A 66 -2.95 23.10 17.05
C LEU A 66 -2.92 23.25 18.57
N LEU A 67 -2.58 22.19 19.30
CA LEU A 67 -2.51 22.21 20.76
C LEU A 67 -1.38 23.12 21.26
N ASN A 68 -0.26 23.21 20.53
CA ASN A 68 0.79 24.16 20.84
C ASN A 68 0.34 25.63 20.67
N LEU A 69 -0.55 25.92 19.73
CA LEU A 69 -1.12 27.26 19.53
C LEU A 69 -2.21 27.61 20.55
N MET A 70 -3.08 26.66 20.90
CA MET A 70 -4.20 26.88 21.82
C MET A 70 -3.78 26.85 23.29
N LEU A 71 -2.83 25.99 23.67
CA LEU A 71 -2.43 25.72 25.06
C LEU A 71 -0.91 25.79 25.24
N PRO A 72 -0.25 26.91 24.87
CA PRO A 72 1.21 27.00 24.81
C PRO A 72 1.90 26.78 26.15
N GLU A 73 1.30 27.17 27.28
CA GLU A 73 1.90 26.93 28.61
C GLU A 73 1.89 25.45 29.01
N THR A 74 0.79 24.74 28.73
CA THR A 74 0.66 23.31 29.06
C THR A 74 1.45 22.44 28.08
N PHE A 75 1.40 22.77 26.78
CA PHE A 75 2.16 22.05 25.75
C PHE A 75 3.65 22.38 25.80
N GLY A 76 4.02 23.60 26.17
CA GLY A 76 5.40 24.03 26.39
C GLY A 76 6.11 23.21 27.46
N ARG A 77 5.39 22.79 28.52
CA ARG A 77 5.93 21.88 29.54
C ARG A 77 6.35 20.52 28.98
N LEU A 78 5.73 20.04 27.89
CA LEU A 78 6.21 18.81 27.24
C LEU A 78 7.64 18.95 26.70
N PHE A 79 8.06 20.15 26.30
CA PHE A 79 9.41 20.38 25.77
C PHE A 79 10.45 20.70 26.87
N THR A 80 10.00 21.21 28.02
CA THR A 80 10.89 21.58 29.13
C THR A 80 11.08 20.48 30.16
N ASP A 81 10.02 19.74 30.51
CA ASP A 81 10.10 18.70 31.54
C ASP A 81 10.72 17.39 31.01
N PRO A 82 11.55 16.70 31.81
CA PRO A 82 12.16 15.43 31.41
C PRO A 82 11.12 14.36 31.05
N VAL A 83 10.02 14.30 31.80
CA VAL A 83 8.90 13.38 31.55
C VAL A 83 8.18 13.74 30.24
N GLY A 84 7.99 15.03 29.99
CA GLY A 84 7.40 15.53 28.75
C GLY A 84 8.19 15.12 27.51
N ARG A 85 9.52 15.26 27.56
CA ARG A 85 10.42 14.83 26.47
C ARG A 85 10.36 13.34 26.21
N MET A 86 10.22 12.54 27.26
CA MET A 86 10.08 11.09 27.14
C MET A 86 8.77 10.71 26.44
N ILE A 87 7.66 11.37 26.80
CA ILE A 87 6.36 11.19 26.14
C ILE A 87 6.42 11.61 24.67
N LEU A 88 7.05 12.75 24.36
CA LEU A 88 7.25 13.20 22.98
C LEU A 88 8.09 12.21 22.17
N ALA A 89 9.16 11.65 22.76
CA ALA A 89 9.99 10.66 22.10
C ALA A 89 9.19 9.38 21.76
N VAL A 90 8.38 8.89 22.71
CA VAL A 90 7.50 7.73 22.49
C VAL A 90 6.46 8.02 21.41
N ALA A 91 5.81 9.19 21.47
CA ALA A 91 4.83 9.61 20.48
C ALA A 91 5.44 9.68 19.07
N LEU A 92 6.65 10.25 18.95
CA LEU A 92 7.34 10.40 17.68
C LEU A 92 7.75 9.04 17.08
N VAL A 93 8.16 8.08 17.92
CA VAL A 93 8.43 6.70 17.48
C VAL A 93 7.15 5.99 17.05
N ALA A 94 6.05 6.17 17.78
CA ALA A 94 4.75 5.60 17.43
C ALA A 94 4.23 6.15 16.08
N ASP A 95 4.30 7.47 15.87
CA ASP A 95 3.93 8.12 14.62
C ASP A 95 4.81 7.66 13.45
N ALA A 96 6.13 7.60 13.66
CA ALA A 96 7.06 7.10 12.64
C ALA A 96 6.78 5.64 12.28
N THR A 97 6.43 4.81 13.26
CA THR A 97 6.07 3.39 13.06
C THR A 97 4.76 3.28 12.27
N GLY A 98 3.73 4.03 12.65
CA GLY A 98 2.46 4.09 11.93
C GLY A 98 2.64 4.53 10.49
N TYR A 99 3.41 5.60 10.27
CA TYR A 99 3.74 6.09 8.92
C TYR A 99 4.49 5.04 8.10
N PHE A 100 5.47 4.36 8.70
CA PHE A 100 6.23 3.31 8.02
C PHE A 100 5.34 2.13 7.60
N LEU A 101 4.43 1.69 8.48
CA LEU A 101 3.49 0.61 8.20
C LEU A 101 2.55 0.97 7.04
N ILE A 102 2.00 2.19 7.03
CA ILE A 102 1.16 2.69 5.93
C ILE A 102 1.96 2.74 4.61
N LYS A 103 3.19 3.25 4.66
CA LYS A 103 4.05 3.32 3.47
C LYS A 103 4.41 1.93 2.93
N ARG A 104 4.60 0.94 3.81
CA ARG A 104 4.90 -0.44 3.42
C ARG A 104 3.68 -1.15 2.84
N ALA A 105 2.53 -1.04 3.50
CA ALA A 105 1.27 -1.63 3.02
C ALA A 105 0.97 -1.17 1.59
N THR A 106 1.19 0.12 1.32
CA THR A 106 0.86 0.70 0.02
C THR A 106 1.93 0.53 -1.06
N ARG A 107 3.12 0.02 -0.73
CA ARG A 107 4.16 -0.34 -1.71
C ARG A 107 3.98 -1.75 -2.26
N LEU A 108 3.29 -2.63 -1.53
CA LEU A 108 3.15 -4.05 -1.89
C LEU A 108 2.21 -4.33 -3.08
N GLU A 109 1.47 -3.34 -3.55
CA GLU A 109 0.47 -3.50 -4.61
C GLU A 109 0.89 -2.93 -5.96
N VAL A 110 2.15 -2.54 -6.11
CA VAL A 110 2.74 -2.12 -7.40
C VAL A 110 3.74 -3.16 -7.90
#